data_AF-A0A349KT05-F1
#
_entry.id   AF-A0A349KT05-F1
#
_cell.length_a   1.000
_cell.length_b   1.000
_cell.length_c   1.000
_cell.angle_alpha   90.00
_cell.angle_beta   90.00
_cell.angle_gamma   90.00
#
_symmetry.space_group_name_H-M   'P 1'
#
loop_
_entity.id
_entity.type
_entity.pdbx_description
1 polymer ?
#
loop_
_entity_poly.entity_id
_entity_poly.type
_entity_poly.pdbx_seq_one_letter_code
_entity_poly.pdbx_strand_id
1 'polypeptide(L)'
;MSQLEITKEQRRYNEIAIEYAAKIHRARSTSKVTDQPVVDDLFPSFNRAGFGVYGEYERMGNQPVTDGLQAQADRQGVKFEHLGLTIGTVLHNIDLKQTLSSATIKLIRETLLERKVVFFRDQNLAEDEQVSFGRCFGELDAFPFGESGGNPYILEIRHDEKRPGAENGWHTDVTWMEKPSLGSIAQCVVVPPFGGDTLFSDSCAAYLGLPAEMQERLQHISGINDYRIFLMGRGGALPEDLAEGIKKEISFGVSHPILRTHPETGKTALYLNGGFLRHESLYDNRTGETLDVGASKEIVSFLQQQHGRPEYVCRF
;
A
#
# COMPACT_ATOMS: atom_id res chain seq x y z
N MET A 1 1.05 -35.89 28.18
CA MET A 1 0.99 -35.60 26.74
C MET A 1 0.87 -36.92 26.00
N SER A 2 -0.32 -37.21 25.48
CA SER A 2 -0.59 -38.45 24.70
C SER A 2 0.15 -38.36 23.37
N GLN A 3 1.05 -39.30 23.06
CA GLN A 3 1.55 -39.47 21.70
C GLN A 3 0.35 -39.88 20.83
N LEU A 4 -0.04 -39.03 19.89
CA LEU A 4 -1.05 -39.38 18.89
C LEU A 4 -0.51 -40.54 18.05
N GLU A 5 -1.03 -41.75 18.24
CA GLU A 5 -0.65 -42.91 17.44
C GLU A 5 -1.09 -42.70 15.98
N ILE A 6 -0.12 -42.78 15.06
CA ILE A 6 -0.38 -42.70 13.63
C ILE A 6 -1.19 -43.94 13.21
N THR A 7 -2.40 -43.71 12.69
CA THR A 7 -3.30 -44.76 12.21
C THR A 7 -2.65 -45.56 11.07
N LYS A 8 -3.13 -46.79 10.82
CA LYS A 8 -2.66 -47.60 9.68
C LYS A 8 -2.93 -46.91 8.33
N GLU A 9 -4.03 -46.17 8.25
CA GLU A 9 -4.41 -45.40 7.06
C GLU A 9 -3.44 -44.24 6.81
N GLN A 10 -3.09 -43.46 7.85
CA GLN A 10 -2.12 -42.38 7.74
C GLN A 10 -0.72 -42.91 7.38
N ARG A 11 -0.31 -44.08 7.92
CA ARG A 11 0.93 -44.75 7.51
C ARG A 11 0.94 -45.12 6.04
N ARG A 12 -0.14 -45.74 5.55
CA ARG A 12 -0.28 -46.11 4.13
C ARG A 12 -0.27 -44.89 3.21
N TYR A 13 -0.97 -43.81 3.58
CA TYR A 13 -0.91 -42.56 2.82
C TYR A 13 0.52 -42.01 2.75
N ASN A 14 1.24 -41.97 3.88
CA ASN A 14 2.60 -41.47 3.93
C ASN A 14 3.55 -42.31 3.05
N GLU A 15 3.44 -43.63 3.08
CA GLU A 15 4.23 -44.53 2.22
C GLU A 15 4.00 -44.23 0.73
N ILE A 16 2.73 -44.11 0.32
CA ILE A 16 2.35 -43.75 -1.05
C ILE A 16 2.90 -42.36 -1.41
N ALA A 17 2.71 -41.36 -0.54
CA ALA A 17 3.17 -40.00 -0.78
C ALA A 17 4.69 -39.92 -0.99
N ILE A 18 5.47 -40.63 -0.16
CA ILE A 18 6.93 -40.71 -0.30
C ILE A 18 7.33 -41.36 -1.63
N GLU A 19 6.69 -42.48 -1.99
CA GLU A 19 6.97 -43.18 -3.24
C GLU A 19 6.70 -42.29 -4.46
N TYR A 20 5.53 -41.64 -4.49
CA TYR A 20 5.15 -40.77 -5.60
C TYR A 20 5.98 -39.49 -5.66
N ALA A 21 6.35 -38.89 -4.52
CA ALA A 21 7.27 -37.76 -4.49
C ALA A 21 8.62 -38.10 -5.15
N ALA A 22 9.17 -39.29 -4.85
CA ALA A 22 10.41 -39.77 -5.48
C ALA A 22 10.25 -40.05 -6.99
N LYS A 23 9.09 -40.55 -7.44
CA LYS A 23 8.78 -40.73 -8.86
C LYS A 23 8.69 -39.40 -9.60
N ILE A 24 7.96 -38.44 -9.04
CA ILE A 24 7.79 -37.09 -9.60
C ILE A 24 9.14 -36.37 -9.69
N HIS A 25 9.94 -36.41 -8.63
CA HIS A 25 11.26 -35.79 -8.64
C HIS A 25 12.15 -36.36 -9.75
N ARG A 26 12.25 -37.70 -9.86
CA ARG A 26 13.02 -38.35 -10.94
C ARG A 26 12.55 -37.92 -12.33
N ALA A 27 11.24 -37.89 -12.57
CA ALA A 27 10.67 -37.47 -13.86
C ALA A 27 10.98 -36.00 -14.20
N ARG A 28 11.03 -35.11 -13.19
CA ARG A 28 11.37 -33.69 -13.37
C ARG A 28 12.87 -33.47 -13.57
N SER A 29 13.73 -34.24 -12.91
CA SER A 29 15.19 -34.14 -13.05
C SER A 29 15.68 -34.58 -14.44
N THR A 30 15.00 -35.52 -15.10
CA THR A 30 15.36 -35.99 -16.44
C THR A 30 15.01 -35.00 -17.56
N SER A 31 14.23 -33.95 -17.27
CA SER A 31 13.74 -32.98 -18.26
C SER A 31 14.52 -31.66 -18.30
N LYS A 32 15.54 -31.46 -17.45
CA LYS A 32 16.30 -30.21 -17.43
C LYS A 32 17.47 -30.26 -18.43
N VAL A 33 17.21 -29.80 -19.65
CA VAL A 33 18.25 -29.26 -20.53
C VAL A 33 18.52 -27.81 -20.13
N THR A 34 19.79 -27.46 -20.21
CA THR A 34 20.47 -26.25 -19.73
C THR A 34 20.16 -25.01 -20.56
N ASP A 35 19.63 -23.98 -19.90
CA ASP A 35 19.96 -22.57 -20.07
C ASP A 35 19.64 -21.86 -18.75
N GLN A 36 20.28 -20.71 -18.47
CA GLN A 36 19.85 -19.87 -17.34
C GLN A 36 18.40 -19.43 -17.62
N PRO A 37 17.42 -19.78 -16.77
CA PRO A 37 16.04 -19.39 -17.01
C PRO A 37 15.95 -17.87 -17.00
N VAL A 38 15.22 -17.29 -17.97
CA VAL A 38 14.81 -15.89 -17.91
C VAL A 38 14.02 -15.74 -16.60
N VAL A 39 14.33 -14.73 -15.78
CA VAL A 39 13.73 -14.60 -14.43
C VAL A 39 12.20 -14.63 -14.49
N ASP A 40 11.60 -14.09 -15.54
CA ASP A 40 10.15 -14.14 -15.75
C ASP A 40 9.60 -15.58 -15.81
N ASP A 41 10.32 -16.50 -16.47
CA ASP A 41 9.92 -17.91 -16.62
C ASP A 41 9.95 -18.69 -15.29
N LEU A 42 10.62 -18.14 -14.27
CA LEU A 42 10.64 -18.72 -12.92
C LEU A 42 9.30 -18.51 -12.18
N PHE A 43 8.48 -17.55 -12.60
CA PHE A 43 7.24 -17.19 -11.94
C PHE A 43 6.04 -17.51 -12.85
N PRO A 44 5.23 -18.53 -12.50
CA PRO A 44 4.10 -18.89 -13.34
C PRO A 44 3.10 -17.73 -13.44
N SER A 45 2.44 -17.59 -14.58
CA SER A 45 1.52 -16.47 -14.87
C SER A 45 0.40 -16.31 -13.83
N PHE A 46 -0.04 -17.39 -13.18
CA PHE A 46 -1.06 -17.38 -12.14
C PHE A 46 -0.55 -17.00 -10.74
N ASN A 47 0.78 -16.93 -10.52
CA ASN A 47 1.38 -16.55 -9.25
C ASN A 47 2.66 -15.72 -9.46
N ARG A 48 2.46 -14.43 -9.73
CA ARG A 48 3.51 -13.45 -10.01
C ARG A 48 3.80 -12.51 -8.83
N ALA A 49 3.26 -12.82 -7.63
CA ALA A 49 3.49 -12.01 -6.43
C ALA A 49 4.99 -11.84 -6.15
N GLY A 50 5.71 -12.97 -6.14
CA GLY A 50 7.17 -12.99 -5.97
C GLY A 50 7.94 -12.27 -7.08
N PHE A 51 7.44 -12.26 -8.32
CA PHE A 51 8.07 -11.51 -9.42
C PHE A 51 7.97 -10.00 -9.19
N GLY A 52 6.81 -9.53 -8.70
CA GLY A 52 6.63 -8.11 -8.37
C GLY A 52 7.59 -7.63 -7.28
N VAL A 53 7.74 -8.43 -6.21
CA VAL A 53 8.70 -8.15 -5.13
C VAL A 53 10.14 -8.21 -5.64
N TYR A 54 10.49 -9.23 -6.44
CA TYR A 54 11.81 -9.34 -7.06
C TYR A 54 12.13 -8.08 -7.88
N GLY A 55 11.24 -7.71 -8.80
CA GLY A 55 11.47 -6.59 -9.70
C GLY A 55 11.60 -5.25 -8.97
N GLU A 56 10.80 -5.02 -7.93
CA GLU A 56 10.93 -3.81 -7.12
C GLU A 56 12.21 -3.82 -6.28
N TYR A 57 12.58 -4.97 -5.68
CA TYR A 57 13.81 -5.07 -4.90
C TYR A 57 15.07 -4.91 -5.78
N GLU A 58 15.04 -5.44 -7.00
CA GLU A 58 16.08 -5.21 -8.00
C GLU A 58 16.18 -3.72 -8.39
N ARG A 59 15.04 -3.03 -8.59
CA ARG A 59 15.01 -1.57 -8.78
C ARG A 59 15.52 -0.78 -7.59
N MET A 60 15.52 -1.36 -6.40
CA MET A 60 16.11 -0.80 -5.18
C MET A 60 17.60 -1.14 -5.03
N GLY A 61 18.21 -1.79 -6.03
CA GLY A 61 19.61 -2.18 -6.00
C GLY A 61 19.88 -3.45 -5.20
N ASN A 62 18.88 -4.31 -5.02
CA ASN A 62 18.94 -5.53 -4.20
C ASN A 62 19.29 -5.29 -2.73
N GLN A 63 18.89 -4.13 -2.22
CA GLN A 63 19.04 -3.75 -0.82
C GLN A 63 17.83 -2.92 -0.34
N PRO A 64 17.52 -2.92 0.96
CA PRO A 64 16.37 -2.18 1.46
C PRO A 64 16.48 -0.67 1.23
N VAL A 65 17.69 -0.12 1.33
CA VAL A 65 18.03 1.28 1.11
C VAL A 65 19.35 1.39 0.36
N THR A 66 19.57 2.49 -0.36
CA THR A 66 20.85 2.76 -1.04
C THR A 66 22.01 2.90 -0.04
N ASP A 67 23.23 2.54 -0.45
CA ASP A 67 24.46 2.71 0.37
C ASP A 67 24.64 4.17 0.84
N GLY A 68 24.27 5.13 -0.02
CA GLY A 68 24.31 6.54 0.29
C GLY A 68 23.34 6.92 1.42
N LEU A 69 22.14 6.33 1.43
CA LEU A 69 21.14 6.55 2.47
C LEU A 69 21.54 5.85 3.78
N GLN A 70 22.07 4.63 3.71
CA GLN A 70 22.60 3.92 4.88
C GLN A 70 23.74 4.71 5.54
N ALA A 71 24.69 5.21 4.74
CA ALA A 71 25.79 6.02 5.26
C ALA A 71 25.31 7.36 5.85
N GLN A 72 24.20 7.93 5.35
CA GLN A 72 23.58 9.12 5.95
C GLN A 72 22.98 8.79 7.32
N ALA A 73 22.27 7.68 7.46
CA ALA A 73 21.72 7.20 8.73
C ALA A 73 22.84 6.98 9.77
N ASP A 74 23.92 6.30 9.39
CA ASP A 74 25.05 6.02 10.28
C ASP A 74 25.69 7.32 10.83
N ARG A 75 25.86 8.34 9.98
CA ARG A 75 26.38 9.66 10.40
C ARG A 75 25.46 10.40 11.36
N GLN A 76 24.15 10.18 11.23
CA GLN A 76 23.12 10.79 12.08
C GLN A 76 22.85 9.94 13.35
N GLY A 77 23.48 8.77 13.49
CA GLY A 77 23.19 7.83 14.58
C GLY A 77 21.80 7.19 14.50
N VAL A 78 21.15 7.27 13.34
CA VAL A 78 19.82 6.71 13.09
C VAL A 78 19.96 5.23 12.73
N LYS A 79 19.15 4.37 13.35
CA LYS A 79 19.14 2.93 13.03
C LYS A 79 17.87 2.59 12.26
N PHE A 80 18.03 1.86 11.16
CA PHE A 80 16.92 1.32 10.40
C PHE A 80 16.54 -0.08 10.87
N GLU A 81 15.23 -0.34 10.93
CA GLU A 81 14.65 -1.67 11.08
C GLU A 81 13.63 -1.86 9.94
N HIS A 82 13.97 -2.68 8.96
CA HIS A 82 13.13 -2.91 7.79
C HIS A 82 12.06 -3.97 8.09
N LEU A 83 10.80 -3.69 7.72
CA LEU A 83 9.66 -4.57 8.01
C LEU A 83 9.37 -5.53 6.85
N GLY A 84 9.35 -5.02 5.62
CA GLY A 84 9.18 -5.78 4.39
C GLY A 84 10.40 -5.66 3.49
N LEU A 85 10.50 -6.51 2.45
CA LEU A 85 11.65 -6.48 1.54
C LEU A 85 11.72 -5.15 0.77
N THR A 86 10.58 -4.67 0.25
CA THR A 86 10.49 -3.47 -0.60
C THR A 86 9.79 -2.28 0.05
N ILE A 87 9.21 -2.46 1.23
CA ILE A 87 8.35 -1.48 1.92
C ILE A 87 8.55 -1.51 3.44
N GLY A 88 8.40 -0.35 4.08
CA GLY A 88 8.35 -0.21 5.53
C GLY A 88 9.71 -0.22 6.20
N THR A 89 9.98 0.84 6.96
CA THR A 89 11.17 0.94 7.82
C THR A 89 10.83 1.70 9.10
N VAL A 90 11.16 1.13 10.26
CA VAL A 90 11.16 1.85 11.55
C VAL A 90 12.47 2.62 11.68
N LEU A 91 12.37 3.91 11.98
CA LEU A 91 13.48 4.83 12.20
C LEU A 91 13.71 5.01 13.70
N HIS A 92 14.78 4.40 14.20
CA HIS A 92 15.18 4.49 15.60
C HIS A 92 16.12 5.68 15.84
N ASN A 93 16.18 6.11 17.10
CA ASN A 93 17.03 7.22 17.56
C ASN A 93 16.68 8.59 16.95
N ILE A 94 15.39 8.80 16.63
CA ILE A 94 14.85 10.09 16.25
C ILE A 94 13.75 10.47 17.24
N ASP A 95 13.86 11.67 17.81
CA ASP A 95 12.84 12.28 18.67
C ASP A 95 12.17 13.43 17.91
N LEU A 96 10.96 13.19 17.42
CA LEU A 96 10.15 14.14 16.64
C LEU A 96 9.65 15.32 17.48
N LYS A 97 9.77 15.28 18.82
CA LYS A 97 9.47 16.44 19.69
C LYS A 97 10.53 17.52 19.61
N GLN A 98 11.73 17.18 19.16
CA GLN A 98 12.83 18.12 19.05
C GLN A 98 12.83 18.79 17.68
N THR A 99 13.43 19.97 17.61
CA THR A 99 13.73 20.61 16.33
C THR A 99 14.74 19.74 15.56
N LEU A 100 14.27 19.07 14.53
CA LEU A 100 15.09 18.21 13.70
C LEU A 100 15.99 19.04 12.77
N SER A 101 17.22 18.57 12.56
CA SER A 101 18.11 19.20 11.58
C SER A 101 17.60 18.99 10.15
N SER A 102 17.95 19.89 9.23
CA SER A 102 17.63 19.73 7.81
C SER A 102 18.16 18.42 7.22
N ALA A 103 19.31 17.95 7.72
CA ALA A 103 19.89 16.67 7.32
C ALA A 103 19.06 15.47 7.80
N THR A 104 18.49 15.54 9.01
CA THR A 104 17.57 14.51 9.54
C THR A 104 16.25 14.49 8.78
N ILE A 105 15.65 15.66 8.50
CA ILE A 105 14.43 15.74 7.68
C ILE A 105 14.67 15.17 6.27
N LYS A 106 15.80 15.52 5.66
CA LYS A 106 16.20 14.95 4.36
C LYS A 106 16.34 13.42 4.42
N LEU A 107 17.00 12.89 5.45
CA LEU A 107 17.13 11.45 5.68
C LEU A 107 15.75 10.77 5.79
N ILE A 108 14.81 11.35 6.53
CA ILE A 108 13.44 10.82 6.67
C ILE A 108 12.73 10.83 5.31
N ARG A 109 12.80 11.94 4.55
CA ARG A 109 12.16 12.05 3.23
C ARG A 109 12.75 11.03 2.24
N GLU A 110 14.07 10.93 2.15
CA GLU A 110 14.73 9.96 1.26
C GLU A 110 14.37 8.52 1.65
N THR A 111 14.29 8.22 2.95
CA THR A 111 13.82 6.92 3.42
C THR A 111 12.37 6.68 3.04
N LEU A 112 11.48 7.67 3.18
CA LEU A 112 10.09 7.57 2.74
C LEU A 112 9.99 7.28 1.23
N LEU A 113 10.81 7.93 0.40
CA LEU A 113 10.82 7.70 -1.04
C LEU A 113 11.30 6.30 -1.43
N GLU A 114 12.32 5.76 -0.74
CA GLU A 114 12.84 4.41 -1.01
C GLU A 114 11.93 3.31 -0.42
N ARG A 115 11.32 3.57 0.75
CA ARG A 115 10.64 2.59 1.59
C ARG A 115 9.12 2.72 1.63
N LYS A 116 8.56 3.74 0.98
CA LYS A 116 7.12 4.06 0.79
C LYS A 116 6.35 4.39 2.07
N VAL A 117 6.76 3.85 3.22
CA VAL A 117 6.25 4.18 4.56
C VAL A 117 7.36 4.06 5.59
N VAL A 118 7.40 4.99 6.54
CA VAL A 118 8.36 5.01 7.65
C VAL A 118 7.62 5.15 8.97
N PHE A 119 8.20 4.58 10.03
CA PHE A 119 7.59 4.53 11.35
C PHE A 119 8.53 5.04 12.42
N PHE A 120 7.95 5.61 13.47
CA PHE A 120 8.65 6.06 14.66
C PHE A 120 7.92 5.48 15.87
N ARG A 121 8.66 5.02 16.87
CA ARG A 121 8.08 4.53 18.13
C ARG A 121 8.16 5.61 19.20
N ASP A 122 7.22 5.56 20.14
CA ASP A 122 7.26 6.32 21.40
C ASP A 122 7.29 7.85 21.27
N GLN A 123 6.73 8.40 20.19
CA GLN A 123 6.82 9.84 19.89
C GLN A 123 5.84 10.71 20.69
N ASN A 124 4.60 10.28 20.96
CA ASN A 124 3.62 10.98 21.82
C ASN A 124 3.56 12.51 21.61
N LEU A 125 3.42 12.95 20.36
CA LEU A 125 3.37 14.35 19.93
C LEU A 125 2.06 15.02 20.34
N ALA A 126 2.14 16.28 20.76
CA ALA A 126 0.99 17.17 20.76
C ALA A 126 0.58 17.52 19.31
N GLU A 127 -0.66 17.95 19.12
CA GLU A 127 -1.20 18.28 17.79
C GLU A 127 -0.34 19.30 17.02
N ASP A 128 0.08 20.37 17.70
CA ASP A 128 0.94 21.40 17.09
C ASP A 128 2.35 20.89 16.76
N GLU A 129 2.87 19.91 17.51
CA GLU A 129 4.14 19.26 17.23
C GLU A 129 4.04 18.38 15.97
N GLN A 130 2.96 17.59 15.85
CA GLN A 130 2.68 16.78 14.66
C GLN A 130 2.48 17.65 13.41
N VAL A 131 1.74 18.74 13.53
CA VAL A 131 1.55 19.73 12.46
C VAL A 131 2.87 20.39 12.07
N SER A 132 3.70 20.76 13.05
CA SER A 132 5.03 21.34 12.79
C SER A 132 5.94 20.36 12.06
N PHE A 133 5.92 19.08 12.43
CA PHE A 133 6.66 18.03 11.72
C PHE A 133 6.14 17.84 10.29
N GLY A 134 4.82 17.86 10.07
CA GLY A 134 4.23 17.76 8.73
C GLY A 134 4.67 18.89 7.80
N ARG A 135 4.79 20.12 8.32
CA ARG A 135 5.28 21.28 7.55
C ARG A 135 6.73 21.14 7.07
N CYS A 136 7.51 20.21 7.62
CA CYS A 136 8.84 19.91 7.10
C CYS A 136 8.81 19.23 5.72
N PHE A 137 7.66 18.70 5.28
CA PHE A 137 7.52 17.97 4.01
C PHE A 137 6.72 18.71 2.94
N GLY A 138 5.91 19.71 3.33
CA GLY A 138 5.10 20.52 2.42
C GLY A 138 3.97 21.26 3.13
N GLU A 139 3.09 21.87 2.33
CA GLU A 139 1.83 22.44 2.82
C GLU A 139 0.89 21.34 3.32
N LEU A 140 -0.02 21.70 4.23
CA LEU A 140 -0.97 20.77 4.85
C LEU A 140 -2.39 21.01 4.34
N ASP A 141 -3.10 19.91 4.10
CA ASP A 141 -4.52 19.92 3.76
C ASP A 141 -5.35 19.65 5.03
N ALA A 142 -6.46 20.37 5.20
CA ALA A 142 -7.46 20.04 6.22
C ALA A 142 -8.45 19.01 5.66
N PHE A 143 -8.86 18.02 6.47
CA PHE A 143 -9.79 16.98 6.02
C PHE A 143 -11.25 17.42 6.21
N PRO A 144 -12.06 17.50 5.13
CA PRO A 144 -13.39 18.12 5.20
C PRO A 144 -14.50 17.21 5.74
N PHE A 145 -14.27 15.89 5.87
CA PHE A 145 -15.31 14.90 6.15
C PHE A 145 -15.11 14.13 7.47
N GLY A 146 -14.40 14.73 8.41
CA GLY A 146 -14.05 14.09 9.67
C GLY A 146 -13.98 15.07 10.83
N GLU A 147 -13.85 14.54 12.04
CA GLU A 147 -13.75 15.34 13.26
C GLU A 147 -12.35 15.96 13.36
N SER A 148 -12.28 17.28 13.43
CA SER A 148 -11.00 17.98 13.62
C SER A 148 -10.55 17.89 15.07
N GLY A 149 -9.23 17.83 15.28
CA GLY A 149 -8.63 18.04 16.59
C GLY A 149 -8.73 19.50 17.06
N GLY A 150 -7.99 19.83 18.12
CA GLY A 150 -7.80 21.22 18.56
C GLY A 150 -7.10 22.10 17.51
N ASN A 151 -6.31 21.49 16.63
CA ASN A 151 -5.68 22.07 15.46
C ASN A 151 -6.43 21.64 14.18
N PRO A 152 -6.81 22.57 13.28
CA PRO A 152 -7.63 22.27 12.11
C PRO A 152 -6.96 21.36 11.06
N TYR A 153 -5.64 21.15 11.14
CA TYR A 153 -4.90 20.23 10.28
C TYR A 153 -4.80 18.81 10.86
N ILE A 154 -5.38 18.57 12.03
CA ILE A 154 -5.49 17.24 12.64
C ILE A 154 -6.88 16.67 12.40
N LEU A 155 -6.92 15.48 11.81
CA LEU A 155 -8.10 14.62 11.75
C LEU A 155 -8.03 13.62 12.92
N GLU A 156 -9.04 13.62 13.78
CA GLU A 156 -9.18 12.62 14.82
C GLU A 156 -9.91 11.37 14.32
N ILE A 157 -9.32 10.20 14.56
CA ILE A 157 -9.92 8.90 14.29
C ILE A 157 -10.11 8.19 15.63
N ARG A 158 -11.37 8.03 16.06
CA ARG A 158 -11.74 7.46 17.36
C ARG A 158 -12.60 6.23 17.18
N HIS A 159 -12.15 5.11 17.73
CA HIS A 159 -12.90 3.87 17.78
C HIS A 159 -13.03 3.36 19.21
N ASP A 160 -14.22 2.84 19.53
CA ASP A 160 -14.54 2.24 20.82
C ASP A 160 -15.58 1.12 20.66
N GLU A 161 -16.03 0.54 21.77
CA GLU A 161 -17.03 -0.55 21.78
C GLU A 161 -18.36 -0.17 21.10
N LYS A 162 -18.69 1.12 20.98
CA LYS A 162 -19.91 1.66 20.36
C LYS A 162 -19.65 2.21 18.96
N ARG A 163 -18.39 2.47 18.61
CA ARG A 163 -17.92 3.05 17.34
C ARG A 163 -16.81 2.16 16.75
N PRO A 164 -17.13 0.95 16.27
CA PRO A 164 -16.12 0.06 15.69
C PRO A 164 -15.46 0.67 14.45
N GLY A 165 -14.18 0.35 14.22
CA GLY A 165 -13.44 0.76 13.03
C GLY A 165 -14.03 0.19 11.74
N ALA A 166 -14.11 1.03 10.70
CA ALA A 166 -14.73 0.70 9.41
C ALA A 166 -13.74 0.82 8.24
N GLU A 167 -12.52 1.28 8.49
CA GLU A 167 -11.44 1.55 7.54
C GLU A 167 -10.70 0.28 7.09
N ASN A 168 -11.45 -0.79 6.83
CA ASN A 168 -10.92 -2.14 6.61
C ASN A 168 -10.73 -2.50 5.13
N GLY A 169 -10.79 -1.51 4.23
CA GLY A 169 -10.59 -1.68 2.80
C GLY A 169 -9.29 -1.06 2.31
N TRP A 170 -8.61 -1.70 1.36
CA TRP A 170 -7.40 -1.13 0.73
C TRP A 170 -7.73 0.15 -0.03
N HIS A 171 -7.03 1.23 0.32
CA HIS A 171 -7.25 2.56 -0.26
C HIS A 171 -5.98 3.42 -0.21
N THR A 172 -6.02 4.57 -0.90
CA THR A 172 -4.99 5.62 -0.85
C THR A 172 -5.67 6.97 -0.68
N ASP A 173 -5.32 7.75 0.31
CA ASP A 173 -6.16 8.89 0.73
C ASP A 173 -6.46 9.92 -0.37
N VAL A 174 -7.60 10.60 -0.21
CA VAL A 174 -7.96 11.84 -0.93
C VAL A 174 -7.89 11.83 -2.46
N THR A 175 -8.09 10.68 -3.12
CA THR A 175 -8.06 10.60 -4.60
C THR A 175 -9.14 11.41 -5.30
N TRP A 176 -10.14 11.95 -4.60
CA TRP A 176 -11.11 12.87 -5.20
C TRP A 176 -10.54 14.28 -5.44
N MET A 177 -9.34 14.60 -4.94
CA MET A 177 -8.68 15.89 -5.19
C MET A 177 -7.96 15.89 -6.55
N GLU A 178 -7.93 17.03 -7.23
CA GLU A 178 -7.15 17.23 -8.47
C GLU A 178 -5.64 17.10 -8.24
N LYS A 179 -5.18 17.55 -7.07
CA LYS A 179 -3.81 17.40 -6.59
C LYS A 179 -3.86 16.61 -5.27
N PRO A 180 -3.90 15.27 -5.33
CA PRO A 180 -3.88 14.44 -4.12
C PRO A 180 -2.64 14.70 -3.28
N SER A 181 -2.77 14.60 -1.96
CA SER A 181 -1.68 14.84 -1.01
C SER A 181 -0.50 13.89 -1.24
N LEU A 182 0.71 14.35 -0.88
CA LEU A 182 1.94 13.53 -0.96
C LEU A 182 1.88 12.30 -0.06
N GLY A 183 1.25 12.43 1.10
CA GLY A 183 1.11 11.38 2.10
C GLY A 183 0.48 11.92 3.38
N SER A 184 0.32 11.02 4.36
CA SER A 184 -0.31 11.30 5.65
C SER A 184 0.69 11.04 6.78
N ILE A 185 0.60 11.83 7.86
CA ILE A 185 1.31 11.57 9.11
C ILE A 185 0.27 11.17 10.15
N ALA A 186 0.33 9.93 10.59
CA ALA A 186 -0.60 9.38 11.57
C ALA A 186 0.13 9.06 12.88
N GLN A 187 -0.52 9.35 14.00
CA GLN A 187 -0.07 8.97 15.33
C GLN A 187 -1.16 8.17 16.04
N CYS A 188 -0.79 7.02 16.59
CA CYS A 188 -1.67 6.26 17.47
C CYS A 188 -1.59 6.82 18.90
N VAL A 189 -2.70 7.35 19.41
CA VAL A 189 -2.78 7.92 20.78
C VAL A 189 -3.27 6.88 21.79
N VAL A 190 -4.22 6.04 21.39
CA VAL A 190 -4.77 4.95 22.21
C VAL A 190 -4.76 3.68 21.38
N VAL A 191 -4.07 2.66 21.88
CA VAL A 191 -3.91 1.36 21.22
C VAL A 191 -4.63 0.26 22.01
N PRO A 192 -5.33 -0.69 21.36
CA PRO A 192 -5.81 -1.89 22.04
C PRO A 192 -4.63 -2.78 22.49
N PRO A 193 -4.84 -3.69 23.46
CA PRO A 193 -3.76 -4.56 23.96
C PRO A 193 -3.22 -5.54 22.90
N PHE A 194 -4.00 -5.82 21.86
CA PHE A 194 -3.62 -6.64 20.70
C PHE A 194 -4.56 -6.32 19.53
N GLY A 195 -4.04 -6.44 18.30
CA GLY A 195 -4.76 -6.07 17.08
C GLY A 195 -4.79 -4.55 16.86
N GLY A 196 -5.52 -4.10 15.85
CA GLY A 196 -5.57 -2.69 15.45
C GLY A 196 -4.39 -2.23 14.58
N ASP A 197 -3.53 -3.15 14.16
CA ASP A 197 -2.41 -2.90 13.26
C ASP A 197 -2.89 -2.31 11.93
N THR A 198 -2.07 -1.41 11.37
CA THR A 198 -2.31 -0.87 10.03
C THR A 198 -1.42 -1.60 9.03
N LEU A 199 -2.02 -2.06 7.94
CA LEU A 199 -1.32 -2.74 6.85
C LEU A 199 -1.09 -1.74 5.71
N PHE A 200 0.12 -1.74 5.15
CA PHE A 200 0.52 -0.92 4.01
C PHE A 200 0.98 -1.82 2.87
N SER A 201 0.67 -1.48 1.62
CA SER A 201 0.97 -2.29 0.43
C SER A 201 1.88 -1.54 -0.54
N ASP A 202 2.90 -2.22 -1.07
CA ASP A 202 3.81 -1.68 -2.07
C ASP A 202 3.17 -1.67 -3.46
N SER A 203 2.64 -0.52 -3.85
CA SER A 203 2.02 -0.31 -5.16
C SER A 203 2.97 -0.47 -6.35
N CYS A 204 4.29 -0.33 -6.16
CA CYS A 204 5.28 -0.55 -7.22
C CYS A 204 5.47 -2.06 -7.46
N ALA A 205 5.65 -2.82 -6.38
CA ALA A 205 5.74 -4.29 -6.45
C ALA A 205 4.43 -4.90 -6.97
N ALA A 206 3.29 -4.38 -6.52
CA ALA A 206 1.96 -4.81 -6.98
C ALA A 206 1.78 -4.61 -8.49
N TYR A 207 2.23 -3.47 -9.03
CA TYR A 207 2.23 -3.20 -10.48
C TYR A 207 3.13 -4.17 -11.24
N LEU A 208 4.38 -4.35 -10.79
CA LEU A 208 5.34 -5.23 -11.45
C LEU A 208 4.92 -6.70 -11.47
N GLY A 209 4.19 -7.13 -10.43
CA GLY A 209 3.64 -8.48 -10.34
C GLY A 209 2.42 -8.71 -11.24
N LEU A 210 1.92 -7.70 -11.95
CA LEU A 210 0.85 -7.91 -12.92
C LEU A 210 1.36 -8.71 -14.14
N PRO A 211 0.50 -9.53 -14.78
CA PRO A 211 0.78 -10.04 -16.12
C PRO A 211 1.09 -8.91 -17.10
N ALA A 212 2.02 -9.12 -18.05
CA ALA A 212 2.46 -8.10 -19.00
C ALA A 212 1.29 -7.50 -19.80
N GLU A 213 0.34 -8.35 -20.24
CA GLU A 213 -0.88 -7.92 -20.93
C GLU A 213 -1.75 -6.97 -20.09
N MET A 214 -1.78 -7.16 -18.76
CA MET A 214 -2.52 -6.29 -17.85
C MET A 214 -1.78 -4.98 -17.63
N GLN A 215 -0.44 -5.01 -17.52
CA GLN A 215 0.36 -3.78 -17.45
C GLN A 215 0.17 -2.92 -18.71
N GLU A 216 0.17 -3.54 -19.89
CA GLU A 216 -0.07 -2.86 -21.17
C GLU A 216 -1.49 -2.29 -21.24
N ARG A 217 -2.49 -3.11 -20.90
CA ARG A 217 -3.90 -2.70 -20.92
C ARG A 217 -4.17 -1.49 -20.02
N LEU A 218 -3.48 -1.39 -18.88
CA LEU A 218 -3.71 -0.33 -17.89
C LEU A 218 -2.96 0.98 -18.17
N GLN A 219 -2.02 1.03 -19.13
CA GLN A 219 -1.19 2.23 -19.42
C GLN A 219 -2.00 3.50 -19.65
N HIS A 220 -3.20 3.35 -20.22
CA HIS A 220 -4.04 4.45 -20.63
C HIS A 220 -5.41 4.43 -19.95
N ILE A 221 -5.56 3.66 -18.88
CA ILE A 221 -6.85 3.57 -18.18
C ILE A 221 -6.89 4.57 -17.04
N SER A 222 -7.95 5.37 -17.02
CA SER A 222 -8.28 6.27 -15.93
C SER A 222 -9.63 5.89 -15.32
N GLY A 223 -9.86 6.34 -14.09
CA GLY A 223 -11.10 6.14 -13.36
C GLY A 223 -11.51 7.38 -12.58
N ILE A 224 -12.82 7.52 -12.34
CA ILE A 224 -13.44 8.67 -11.68
C ILE A 224 -13.49 8.43 -10.16
N ASN A 225 -12.88 9.35 -9.40
CA ASN A 225 -12.80 9.31 -7.95
C ASN A 225 -13.78 10.32 -7.33
N ASP A 226 -14.54 9.89 -6.33
CA ASP A 226 -15.66 10.62 -5.79
C ASP A 226 -15.86 10.33 -4.30
N TYR A 227 -15.67 11.36 -3.47
CA TYR A 227 -15.87 11.27 -2.02
C TYR A 227 -17.30 10.89 -1.62
N ARG A 228 -18.28 11.05 -2.51
CA ARG A 228 -19.68 10.69 -2.19
C ARG A 228 -19.85 9.20 -1.95
N ILE A 229 -19.01 8.34 -2.53
CA ILE A 229 -19.00 6.89 -2.26
C ILE A 229 -18.71 6.65 -0.78
N PHE A 230 -17.70 7.32 -0.25
CA PHE A 230 -17.32 7.27 1.15
C PHE A 230 -18.38 7.85 2.08
N LEU A 231 -18.96 9.00 1.74
CA LEU A 231 -20.02 9.62 2.56
C LEU A 231 -21.25 8.72 2.66
N MET A 232 -21.66 8.09 1.55
CA MET A 232 -22.79 7.15 1.56
C MET A 232 -22.50 5.90 2.42
N GLY A 233 -21.24 5.44 2.47
CA GLY A 233 -20.84 4.28 3.26
C GLY A 233 -20.77 4.49 4.78
N ARG A 234 -20.67 5.75 5.26
CA ARG A 234 -20.39 6.05 6.68
C ARG A 234 -21.59 6.47 7.54
N GLY A 235 -22.78 6.75 6.99
CA GLY A 235 -23.86 7.24 7.86
C GLY A 235 -25.18 7.68 7.23
N GLY A 236 -25.46 7.33 5.97
CA GLY A 236 -26.69 7.76 5.29
C GLY A 236 -26.57 9.13 4.62
N ALA A 237 -27.66 9.59 3.99
CA ALA A 237 -27.66 10.81 3.20
C ALA A 237 -27.47 12.06 4.07
N LEU A 238 -26.52 12.92 3.69
CA LEU A 238 -26.40 14.27 4.23
C LEU A 238 -27.67 15.10 3.90
N PRO A 239 -27.98 16.14 4.69
CA PRO A 239 -28.96 17.16 4.29
C PRO A 239 -28.66 17.68 2.88
N GLU A 240 -29.70 17.86 2.07
CA GLU A 240 -29.56 18.17 0.64
C GLU A 240 -28.82 19.49 0.40
N ASP A 241 -29.13 20.52 1.19
CA ASP A 241 -28.49 21.83 1.16
C ASP A 241 -26.99 21.75 1.47
N LEU A 242 -26.62 20.97 2.49
CA LEU A 242 -25.21 20.73 2.83
C LEU A 242 -24.50 19.95 1.72
N ALA A 243 -25.14 18.91 1.19
CA ALA A 243 -24.59 18.11 0.11
C ALA A 243 -24.38 18.93 -1.18
N GLU A 244 -25.30 19.84 -1.50
CA GLU A 244 -25.16 20.78 -2.61
C GLU A 244 -24.08 21.84 -2.36
N GLY A 245 -24.00 22.36 -1.14
CA GLY A 245 -22.95 23.30 -0.75
C GLY A 245 -21.55 22.71 -0.91
N ILE A 246 -21.33 21.50 -0.41
CA ILE A 246 -20.04 20.79 -0.55
C ILE A 246 -19.70 20.58 -2.03
N LYS A 247 -20.66 20.18 -2.88
CA LYS A 247 -20.41 19.99 -4.32
C LYS A 247 -20.01 21.26 -5.06
N LYS A 248 -20.42 22.43 -4.57
CA LYS A 248 -20.06 23.72 -5.18
C LYS A 248 -18.64 24.15 -4.83
N GLU A 249 -18.18 23.81 -3.63
CA GLU A 249 -16.91 24.29 -3.08
C GLU A 249 -15.77 23.26 -3.16
N ILE A 250 -16.09 21.96 -3.16
CA ILE A 250 -15.11 20.85 -3.14
C ILE A 250 -15.28 19.98 -4.39
N SER A 251 -14.22 19.91 -5.19
CA SER A 251 -14.14 19.06 -6.38
C SER A 251 -14.51 17.61 -6.08
N PHE A 252 -15.29 17.01 -6.97
CA PHE A 252 -15.69 15.61 -6.94
C PHE A 252 -15.73 15.04 -8.35
N GLY A 253 -15.63 13.71 -8.48
CA GLY A 253 -15.61 13.07 -9.79
C GLY A 253 -14.31 13.34 -10.56
N VAL A 254 -13.19 13.50 -9.83
CA VAL A 254 -11.88 13.76 -10.43
C VAL A 254 -11.34 12.48 -11.06
N SER A 255 -10.85 12.60 -12.29
CA SER A 255 -10.26 11.47 -13.00
C SER A 255 -8.77 11.34 -12.68
N HIS A 256 -8.34 10.12 -12.33
CA HIS A 256 -6.93 9.77 -12.17
C HIS A 256 -6.59 8.50 -12.97
N PRO A 257 -5.36 8.38 -13.49
CA PRO A 257 -4.93 7.15 -14.13
C PRO A 257 -4.78 6.04 -13.09
N ILE A 258 -5.10 4.80 -13.47
CA ILE A 258 -4.96 3.61 -12.62
C ILE A 258 -3.47 3.25 -12.42
N LEU A 259 -2.61 3.70 -13.33
CA LEU A 259 -1.16 3.67 -13.19
C LEU A 259 -0.63 5.09 -13.06
N ARG A 260 0.15 5.37 -12.01
CA ARG A 260 0.76 6.69 -11.81
C ARG A 260 2.27 6.57 -11.68
N THR A 261 2.99 7.47 -12.32
CA THR A 261 4.44 7.62 -12.12
C THR A 261 4.69 8.61 -11.00
N HIS A 262 5.41 8.18 -9.97
CA HIS A 262 5.77 9.04 -8.85
C HIS A 262 6.73 10.15 -9.32
N PRO A 263 6.44 11.43 -9.05
CA PRO A 263 7.19 12.54 -9.65
C PRO A 263 8.65 12.61 -9.21
N GLU A 264 8.98 12.20 -7.98
CA GLU A 264 10.37 12.25 -7.46
C GLU A 264 11.18 10.98 -7.74
N THR A 265 10.55 9.80 -7.80
CA THR A 265 11.28 8.53 -7.93
C THR A 265 11.25 7.99 -9.36
N GLY A 266 10.35 8.51 -10.21
CA GLY A 266 10.13 8.03 -11.57
C GLY A 266 9.51 6.62 -11.63
N LYS A 267 9.15 6.02 -10.49
CA LYS A 267 8.58 4.67 -10.45
C LYS A 267 7.09 4.70 -10.79
N THR A 268 6.67 3.84 -11.70
CA THR A 268 5.26 3.56 -11.97
C THR A 268 4.70 2.62 -10.91
N ALA A 269 3.54 2.97 -10.38
CA ALA A 269 2.83 2.25 -9.34
C ALA A 269 1.34 2.12 -9.67
N LEU A 270 0.68 1.11 -9.10
CA LEU A 270 -0.78 1.07 -9.06
C LEU A 270 -1.30 2.25 -8.23
N TYR A 271 -2.28 2.97 -8.79
CA TYR A 271 -2.93 4.09 -8.14
C TYR A 271 -4.45 3.84 -8.14
N LEU A 272 -4.89 3.12 -7.13
CA LEU A 272 -6.26 2.68 -6.96
C LEU A 272 -6.75 2.99 -5.55
N ASN A 273 -7.93 3.57 -5.44
CA ASN A 273 -8.62 3.73 -4.16
C ASN A 273 -9.95 2.95 -4.17
N GLY A 274 -10.09 1.93 -3.33
CA GLY A 274 -11.33 1.15 -3.25
C GLY A 274 -12.54 1.84 -2.60
N GLY A 275 -12.34 2.96 -1.89
CA GLY A 275 -13.37 3.75 -1.23
C GLY A 275 -13.85 5.02 -1.96
N PHE A 276 -13.10 5.50 -2.97
CA PHE A 276 -13.48 6.69 -3.76
C PHE A 276 -13.60 6.41 -5.26
N LEU A 277 -12.94 5.40 -5.80
CA LEU A 277 -13.10 5.06 -7.22
C LEU A 277 -14.52 4.56 -7.49
N ARG A 278 -15.19 5.11 -8.49
CA ARG A 278 -16.39 4.51 -9.07
C ARG A 278 -16.00 3.30 -9.90
N HIS A 279 -16.32 2.08 -9.44
CA HIS A 279 -15.81 0.84 -10.04
C HIS A 279 -16.25 0.63 -11.50
N GLU A 280 -17.36 1.25 -11.91
CA GLU A 280 -17.91 1.22 -13.27
C GLU A 280 -17.34 2.31 -14.20
N SER A 281 -16.47 3.19 -13.69
CA SER A 281 -16.07 4.42 -14.39
C SER A 281 -14.77 4.33 -15.18
N LEU A 282 -14.22 3.13 -15.37
CA LEU A 282 -12.95 3.01 -16.09
C LEU A 282 -13.14 3.38 -17.56
N TYR A 283 -12.17 4.10 -18.12
CA TYR A 283 -12.17 4.51 -19.52
C TYR A 283 -10.75 4.64 -20.07
N ASP A 284 -10.60 4.53 -21.39
CA ASP A 284 -9.32 4.81 -22.07
C ASP A 284 -9.15 6.32 -22.22
N ASN A 285 -8.11 6.87 -21.60
CA ASN A 285 -7.84 8.31 -21.55
C ASN A 285 -7.33 8.91 -22.86
N ARG A 286 -7.01 8.07 -23.87
CA ARG A 286 -6.65 8.52 -25.22
C ARG A 286 -7.87 8.68 -26.10
N THR A 287 -8.87 7.82 -25.96
CA THR A 287 -10.08 7.82 -26.81
C THR A 287 -11.29 8.45 -26.12
N GLY A 288 -11.31 8.48 -24.79
CA GLY A 288 -12.47 8.87 -23.99
C GLY A 288 -13.55 7.79 -23.89
N GLU A 289 -13.32 6.60 -24.45
CA GLU A 289 -14.29 5.51 -24.46
C GLU A 289 -14.33 4.80 -23.11
N THR A 290 -15.52 4.69 -22.53
CA THR A 290 -15.75 3.92 -21.31
C THR A 290 -15.59 2.44 -21.56
N LEU A 291 -14.96 1.73 -20.63
CA LEU A 291 -14.95 0.28 -20.63
C LEU A 291 -16.35 -0.25 -20.32
N ASP A 292 -16.61 -1.49 -20.72
CA ASP A 292 -17.79 -2.21 -20.23
C ASP A 292 -17.83 -2.21 -18.69
N VAL A 293 -19.04 -2.09 -18.13
CA VAL A 293 -19.24 -1.97 -16.69
C VAL A 293 -18.80 -3.23 -15.94
N GLY A 294 -19.08 -4.41 -16.52
CA GLY A 294 -18.63 -5.69 -15.97
C GLY A 294 -17.11 -5.79 -15.99
N ALA A 295 -16.51 -5.52 -17.15
CA ALA A 295 -15.06 -5.52 -17.31
C ALA A 295 -14.35 -4.52 -16.37
N SER A 296 -14.93 -3.33 -16.17
CA SER A 296 -14.39 -2.33 -15.25
C SER A 296 -14.37 -2.83 -13.81
N LYS A 297 -15.49 -3.40 -13.35
CA LYS A 297 -15.60 -3.97 -12.00
C LYS A 297 -14.67 -5.16 -11.79
N GLU A 298 -14.51 -6.02 -12.79
CA GLU A 298 -13.57 -7.15 -12.75
C GLU A 298 -12.12 -6.68 -12.63
N ILE A 299 -11.71 -5.67 -13.41
CA ILE A 299 -10.38 -5.07 -13.30
C ILE A 299 -10.16 -4.48 -11.91
N VAL A 300 -11.10 -3.67 -11.40
CA VAL A 300 -10.96 -3.05 -10.08
C VAL A 300 -10.86 -4.11 -8.98
N SER A 301 -11.72 -5.14 -9.02
CA SER A 301 -11.66 -6.25 -8.06
C SER A 301 -10.33 -7.00 -8.13
N PHE A 302 -9.83 -7.27 -9.34
CA PHE A 302 -8.54 -7.93 -9.54
C PHE A 302 -7.39 -7.10 -8.98
N LEU A 303 -7.38 -5.78 -9.22
CA LEU A 303 -6.34 -4.88 -8.72
C LEU A 303 -6.40 -4.70 -7.19
N GLN A 304 -7.59 -4.69 -6.58
CA GLN A 304 -7.74 -4.70 -5.12
C GLN A 304 -7.18 -5.99 -4.51
N GLN A 305 -7.46 -7.14 -5.11
CA GLN A 305 -6.87 -8.42 -4.68
C GLN A 305 -5.34 -8.43 -4.86
N GLN A 306 -4.85 -7.80 -5.93
CA GLN A 306 -3.41 -7.64 -6.17
C GLN A 306 -2.74 -6.84 -5.05
N HIS A 307 -3.31 -5.72 -4.60
CA HIS A 307 -2.79 -4.96 -3.45
C HIS A 307 -2.79 -5.76 -2.16
N GLY A 308 -3.82 -6.59 -1.95
CA GLY A 308 -3.98 -7.41 -0.75
C GLY A 308 -3.08 -8.64 -0.66
N ARG A 309 -2.19 -8.87 -1.63
CA ARG A 309 -1.22 -9.99 -1.57
C ARG A 309 -0.25 -9.78 -0.41
N PRO A 310 -0.10 -10.74 0.52
CA PRO A 310 0.77 -10.59 1.69
C PRO A 310 2.22 -10.23 1.36
N GLU A 311 2.73 -10.67 0.20
CA GLU A 311 4.10 -10.42 -0.24
C GLU A 311 4.40 -8.92 -0.47
N TYR A 312 3.38 -8.11 -0.75
CA TYR A 312 3.52 -6.66 -0.95
C TYR A 312 3.35 -5.86 0.33
N VAL A 313 3.01 -6.51 1.45
CA VAL A 313 2.50 -5.84 2.63
C VAL A 313 3.56 -5.75 3.73
N CYS A 314 3.67 -4.58 4.37
CA CYS A 314 4.18 -4.49 5.73
C CYS A 314 3.06 -4.16 6.70
N ARG A 315 3.22 -4.60 7.95
CA ARG A 315 2.24 -4.46 9.02
C ARG A 315 2.92 -3.81 10.22
N PHE A 316 2.31 -2.77 10.78
CA PHE A 316 2.84 -2.01 11.90
C PHE A 316 1.76 -1.73 12.95
#